data_AF-A0A9W6NUD3-F1
#
_entry.id   AF-A0A9W6NUD3-F1
#
_cell.length_a   1.000
_cell.length_b   1.000
_cell.length_c   1.000
_cell.angle_alpha   90.00
_cell.angle_beta   90.00
_cell.angle_gamma   90.00
#
_symmetry.space_group_name_H-M   'P 1'
#
loop_
_entity.id
_entity.type
_entity.pdbx_description
1 polymer ?
#
loop_
_entity_poly.entity_id
_entity_poly.type
_entity_poly.pdbx_seq_one_letter_code
_entity_poly.pdbx_strand_id
1 'polypeptide(L)'
;MSTRFDDLRSAVRRRSRLLAMPVDAAARSVRPVALFITCSDSRIVPGAITATTPGELCELRSIGCRIPTFDATCPSAEAATVEYAIRHLGVRHVIVCGHSDCDALAGKVLPELPATADWLAGQVADGVPEDALAATIDRAPLPLQSDYGPDGVRFVGPRTTVRGAGRHRAGYGHVLHQLGALRTHPAIADGLATGRVELHGWYYDLTEGSVTTYDAGVGAFVPL
;
A
#
# COMPACT_ATOMS: atom_id res chain seq x y z
N MET A 1 17.98 -3.51 -33.27
CA MET A 1 16.86 -3.13 -32.38
C MET A 1 17.46 -2.45 -31.17
N SER A 2 17.42 -1.11 -31.08
CA SER A 2 17.61 -0.44 -29.79
C SER A 2 16.48 -0.93 -28.89
N THR A 3 16.81 -1.57 -27.80
CA THR A 3 15.81 -2.19 -26.93
C THR A 3 15.22 -1.11 -26.02
N ARG A 4 13.98 -1.27 -25.53
CA ARG A 4 13.39 -0.36 -24.53
C ARG A 4 14.32 -0.08 -23.34
N PHE A 5 15.23 -1.02 -23.04
CA PHE A 5 16.24 -0.87 -21.99
C PHE A 5 17.34 0.15 -22.34
N ASP A 6 17.76 0.24 -23.60
CA ASP A 6 18.74 1.24 -24.05
C ASP A 6 18.16 2.67 -23.99
N ASP A 7 16.86 2.79 -24.29
CA ASP A 7 16.11 4.03 -24.12
C ASP A 7 16.03 4.43 -22.65
N LEU A 8 15.77 3.46 -21.75
CA LEU A 8 15.81 3.67 -20.30
C LEU A 8 17.18 4.17 -19.84
N ARG A 9 18.27 3.50 -20.23
CA ARG A 9 19.64 3.93 -19.87
C ARG A 9 19.94 5.34 -20.35
N SER A 10 19.48 5.67 -21.56
CA SER A 10 19.63 7.00 -22.13
C SER A 10 18.80 8.04 -21.40
N ALA A 11 17.57 7.70 -20.99
CA ALA A 11 16.73 8.57 -20.17
C ALA A 11 17.34 8.81 -18.78
N VAL A 12 17.87 7.78 -18.12
CA VAL A 12 18.56 7.91 -16.82
C VAL A 12 19.74 8.87 -16.93
N ARG A 13 20.61 8.71 -17.94
CA ARG A 13 21.76 9.62 -18.16
C ARG A 13 21.34 11.08 -18.31
N ARG A 14 20.20 11.34 -18.96
CA ARG A 14 19.68 12.70 -19.18
C ARG A 14 18.98 13.26 -17.94
N ARG A 15 18.24 12.43 -17.20
CA ARG A 15 17.30 12.89 -16.16
C ARG A 15 17.86 12.79 -14.75
N SER A 16 18.79 11.87 -14.45
CA SER A 16 19.27 11.67 -13.07
C SER A 16 19.94 12.92 -12.49
N ARG A 17 20.59 13.73 -13.34
CA ARG A 17 21.17 15.03 -12.93
C ARG A 17 20.13 16.05 -12.51
N LEU A 18 18.90 15.97 -13.04
CA LEU A 18 17.80 16.85 -12.64
C LEU A 18 17.21 16.47 -11.27
N LEU A 19 17.51 15.26 -10.80
CA LEU A 19 17.11 14.74 -9.50
C LEU A 19 18.25 14.81 -8.47
N ALA A 20 19.38 15.45 -8.82
CA ALA A 20 20.51 15.58 -7.93
C ALA A 20 20.14 16.49 -6.75
N MET A 21 20.33 15.98 -5.54
CA MET A 21 20.21 16.78 -4.33
C MET A 21 21.52 17.54 -4.07
N PRO A 22 21.48 18.76 -3.49
CA PRO A 22 22.68 19.43 -3.01
C PRO A 22 23.47 18.50 -2.07
N VAL A 23 24.80 18.49 -2.15
CA VAL A 23 25.66 17.57 -1.38
C VAL A 23 25.38 17.64 0.13
N ASP A 24 25.16 18.83 0.66
CA ASP A 24 24.83 19.04 2.08
C ASP A 24 23.44 18.49 2.46
N ALA A 25 22.49 18.48 1.51
CA ALA A 25 21.17 17.88 1.72
C ALA A 25 21.24 16.34 1.58
N ALA A 26 22.06 15.83 0.66
CA ALA A 26 22.29 14.40 0.48
C ALA A 26 23.04 13.76 1.67
N ALA A 27 23.89 14.52 2.35
CA ALA A 27 24.64 14.08 3.53
C ALA A 27 23.82 14.13 4.83
N ARG A 28 22.65 14.78 4.84
CA ARG A 28 21.77 14.87 6.01
C ARG A 28 20.70 13.78 5.94
N SER A 29 20.26 13.30 7.11
CA SER A 29 19.04 12.49 7.20
C SER A 29 17.86 13.35 6.77
N VAL A 30 17.28 13.01 5.62
CA VAL A 30 16.05 13.63 5.13
C VAL A 30 14.89 13.13 6.00
N ARG A 31 13.91 14.00 6.27
CA ARG A 31 12.68 13.64 6.98
C ARG A 31 11.51 13.65 5.99
N PRO A 32 11.17 12.51 5.37
CA PRO A 32 10.04 12.42 4.46
C PRO A 32 8.75 12.82 5.16
N VAL A 33 7.82 13.41 4.41
CA VAL A 33 6.51 13.78 4.94
C VAL A 33 5.65 12.54 5.24
N ALA A 34 5.86 11.47 4.48
CA ALA A 34 5.15 10.20 4.65
C ALA A 34 5.97 8.98 4.23
N LEU A 35 5.61 7.83 4.80
CA LEU A 35 5.91 6.50 4.27
C LEU A 35 4.76 6.14 3.33
N PHE A 36 5.04 6.00 2.05
CA PHE A 36 4.07 5.66 1.01
C PHE A 36 4.23 4.20 0.60
N ILE A 37 3.30 3.37 1.04
CA ILE A 37 3.26 1.94 0.78
C ILE A 37 2.32 1.69 -0.41
N THR A 38 2.81 1.06 -1.47
CA THR A 38 1.97 0.76 -2.65
C THR A 38 2.46 -0.45 -3.43
N CYS A 39 1.80 -0.72 -4.56
CA CYS A 39 2.14 -1.84 -5.43
C CYS A 39 3.41 -1.59 -6.26
N SER A 40 4.16 -2.66 -6.53
CA SER A 40 5.26 -2.66 -7.51
C SER A 40 4.78 -2.62 -8.97
N ASP A 41 3.47 -2.52 -9.22
CA ASP A 41 2.89 -2.31 -10.55
C ASP A 41 3.58 -1.14 -11.26
N SER A 42 4.09 -1.38 -12.47
CA SER A 42 4.85 -0.40 -13.26
C SER A 42 4.05 0.85 -13.66
N ARG A 43 2.71 0.80 -13.56
CA ARG A 43 1.81 1.92 -13.83
C ARG A 43 1.66 2.87 -12.65
N ILE A 44 2.10 2.45 -11.45
CA ILE A 44 2.04 3.23 -10.23
C ILE A 44 3.39 3.92 -9.99
N VAL A 45 3.34 5.25 -9.89
CA VAL A 45 4.50 6.10 -9.64
C VAL A 45 4.12 7.07 -8.52
N PRO A 46 4.39 6.75 -7.24
CA PRO A 46 3.94 7.55 -6.10
C PRO A 46 4.28 9.03 -6.24
N GLY A 47 5.55 9.35 -6.51
CA GLY A 47 5.97 10.75 -6.65
C GLY A 47 5.28 11.53 -7.78
N ALA A 48 4.79 10.85 -8.83
CA ALA A 48 4.00 11.51 -9.86
C ALA A 48 2.54 11.76 -9.41
N ILE A 49 1.95 10.81 -8.68
CA ILE A 49 0.59 10.92 -8.13
C ILE A 49 0.53 12.03 -7.08
N THR A 50 1.57 12.15 -6.24
CA THR A 50 1.63 13.11 -5.12
C THR A 50 2.36 14.41 -5.45
N ALA A 51 2.87 14.55 -6.68
CA ALA A 51 3.71 15.67 -7.11
C ALA A 51 4.93 15.93 -6.19
N THR A 52 5.52 14.87 -5.64
CA THR A 52 6.67 14.97 -4.73
C THR A 52 8.01 14.80 -5.43
N THR A 53 9.05 15.35 -4.81
CA THR A 53 10.44 15.31 -5.24
C THR A 53 11.27 14.35 -4.38
N PRO A 54 12.50 13.97 -4.80
CA PRO A 54 13.36 13.08 -4.03
C PRO A 54 13.57 13.56 -2.59
N GLY A 55 13.33 12.67 -1.63
CA GLY A 55 13.45 12.95 -0.20
C GLY A 55 12.12 13.29 0.49
N GLU A 56 11.06 13.63 -0.24
CA GLU A 56 9.76 13.96 0.36
C GLU A 56 8.94 12.71 0.73
N LEU A 57 9.12 11.59 0.02
CA LEU A 57 8.51 10.30 0.35
C LEU A 57 9.55 9.24 0.68
N CYS A 58 9.28 8.44 1.71
CA CYS A 58 9.86 7.12 1.86
C CYS A 58 8.94 6.13 1.16
N GLU A 59 9.38 5.46 0.10
CA GLU A 59 8.53 4.55 -0.67
C GLU A 59 8.81 3.09 -0.32
N LEU A 60 7.77 2.33 0.00
CA LEU A 60 7.81 0.88 0.13
C LEU A 60 6.89 0.27 -0.93
N ARG A 61 7.47 -0.50 -1.86
CA ARG A 61 6.73 -1.08 -2.98
C ARG A 61 6.86 -2.59 -2.98
N SER A 62 5.74 -3.29 -2.80
CA SER A 62 5.65 -4.74 -2.84
C SER A 62 4.56 -5.20 -3.81
N ILE A 63 4.62 -6.45 -4.27
CA ILE A 63 3.57 -6.98 -5.15
C ILE A 63 2.25 -7.03 -4.37
N GLY A 64 1.22 -6.42 -4.96
CA GLY A 64 -0.11 -6.29 -4.36
C GLY A 64 -0.19 -5.30 -3.22
N CYS A 65 0.84 -4.49 -2.93
CA CYS A 65 0.86 -3.61 -1.76
C CYS A 65 0.65 -4.41 -0.45
N ARG A 66 1.24 -5.59 -0.34
CA ARG A 66 1.14 -6.42 0.87
C ARG A 66 2.15 -5.97 1.92
N ILE A 67 1.70 -5.91 3.16
CA ILE A 67 2.49 -5.78 4.38
C ILE A 67 2.13 -6.98 5.26
N PRO A 68 3.09 -7.86 5.60
CA PRO A 68 2.82 -8.98 6.48
C PRO A 68 2.51 -8.48 7.90
N THR A 69 1.78 -9.30 8.66
CA THR A 69 1.72 -9.13 10.11
C THR A 69 3.13 -9.22 10.70
N PHE A 70 3.36 -8.53 11.81
CA PHE A 70 4.68 -8.45 12.40
C PHE A 70 5.05 -9.79 13.07
N ASP A 71 6.18 -10.35 12.65
CA ASP A 71 6.79 -11.53 13.25
C ASP A 71 8.26 -11.23 13.60
N ALA A 72 8.56 -11.18 14.90
CA ALA A 72 9.91 -10.91 15.39
C ALA A 72 10.93 -12.01 15.03
N THR A 73 10.46 -13.21 14.67
CA THR A 73 11.29 -14.35 14.29
C THR A 73 11.52 -14.45 12.78
N CYS A 74 10.70 -13.75 11.99
CA CYS A 74 10.74 -13.76 10.53
C CYS A 74 10.82 -12.32 9.99
N PRO A 75 12.00 -11.68 10.04
CA PRO A 75 12.16 -10.31 9.53
C PRO A 75 11.88 -10.24 8.03
N SER A 76 11.10 -9.25 7.63
CA SER A 76 10.78 -8.94 6.23
C SER A 76 11.30 -7.56 5.84
N ALA A 77 11.47 -7.32 4.54
CA ALA A 77 11.87 -6.01 4.02
C ALA A 77 10.83 -4.94 4.38
N GLU A 78 9.55 -5.31 4.39
CA GLU A 78 8.41 -4.47 4.77
C GLU A 78 8.51 -4.05 6.24
N ALA A 79 8.69 -5.01 7.15
CA ALA A 79 8.82 -4.74 8.59
C ALA A 79 10.03 -3.83 8.89
N ALA A 80 11.19 -4.15 8.29
CA ALA A 80 12.40 -3.35 8.45
C ALA A 80 12.22 -1.92 7.92
N THR A 81 11.55 -1.76 6.77
CA THR A 81 11.29 -0.43 6.17
C THR A 81 10.32 0.39 7.03
N VAL A 82 9.25 -0.24 7.52
CA VAL A 82 8.29 0.40 8.44
C VAL A 82 9.00 0.86 9.72
N GLU A 83 9.78 -0.02 10.35
CA GLU A 83 10.54 0.33 11.55
C GLU A 83 11.50 1.50 11.29
N TYR A 84 12.28 1.43 10.21
CA TYR A 84 13.25 2.46 9.86
C TYR A 84 12.57 3.81 9.59
N ALA A 85 11.47 3.83 8.82
CA ALA A 85 10.74 5.06 8.51
C ALA A 85 10.24 5.75 9.79
N ILE A 86 9.68 4.99 10.73
CA ILE A 86 9.11 5.56 11.96
C ILE A 86 10.21 5.90 12.98
N ARG A 87 11.12 4.97 13.27
CA ARG A 87 12.09 5.11 14.36
C ARG A 87 13.31 5.92 13.98
N HIS A 88 13.77 5.81 12.73
CA HIS A 88 14.98 6.50 12.28
C HIS A 88 14.67 7.79 11.52
N LEU A 89 13.78 7.74 10.52
CA LEU A 89 13.42 8.93 9.73
C LEU A 89 12.42 9.85 10.45
N GLY A 90 11.72 9.34 11.47
CA GLY A 90 10.74 10.11 12.24
C GLY A 90 9.48 10.46 11.44
N VAL A 91 9.12 9.62 10.46
CA VAL A 91 7.90 9.76 9.67
C VAL A 91 6.68 9.67 10.58
N ARG A 92 5.72 10.57 10.37
CA ARG A 92 4.46 10.61 11.11
C ARG A 92 3.28 10.04 10.34
N HIS A 93 3.25 10.21 9.02
CA HIS A 93 2.14 9.76 8.19
C HIS A 93 2.52 8.49 7.42
N VAL A 94 1.73 7.44 7.56
CA VAL A 94 1.90 6.19 6.79
C VAL A 94 0.69 6.00 5.92
N ILE A 95 0.91 5.94 4.61
CA ILE A 95 -0.13 5.81 3.60
C ILE A 95 -0.02 4.41 3.01
N VAL A 96 -1.12 3.65 3.04
CA VAL A 96 -1.29 2.45 2.21
C VAL A 96 -2.13 2.85 1.02
N CYS A 97 -1.54 2.81 -0.18
CA CYS A 97 -2.23 3.14 -1.42
C CYS A 97 -2.43 1.89 -2.29
N GLY A 98 -3.67 1.39 -2.33
CA GLY A 98 -4.10 0.41 -3.33
C GLY A 98 -4.32 1.05 -4.69
N HIS A 99 -4.62 0.25 -5.71
CA HIS A 99 -5.00 0.77 -7.03
C HIS A 99 -5.98 -0.13 -7.77
N SER A 100 -6.67 0.42 -8.78
CA SER A 100 -7.53 -0.34 -9.69
C SER A 100 -6.72 -1.30 -10.56
N ASP A 101 -7.37 -2.36 -11.04
CA ASP A 101 -6.77 -3.31 -12.00
C ASP A 101 -5.43 -3.92 -11.54
N CYS A 102 -5.29 -4.14 -10.23
CA CYS A 102 -4.12 -4.77 -9.65
C CYS A 102 -4.11 -6.28 -9.94
N ASP A 103 -3.16 -6.73 -10.75
CA ASP A 103 -3.07 -8.14 -11.16
C ASP A 103 -2.85 -9.10 -9.98
N ALA A 104 -2.12 -8.64 -8.95
CA ALA A 104 -1.88 -9.40 -7.72
C ALA A 104 -3.18 -9.66 -6.95
N LEU A 105 -4.04 -8.64 -6.85
CA LEU A 105 -5.34 -8.75 -6.19
C LEU A 105 -6.37 -9.50 -7.05
N ALA A 106 -6.28 -9.35 -8.37
CA ALA A 106 -7.17 -10.03 -9.30
C ALA A 106 -6.85 -11.52 -9.51
N GLY A 107 -5.85 -12.07 -8.80
CA GLY A 107 -5.44 -13.47 -8.95
C GLY A 107 -4.87 -13.78 -10.34
N LYS A 108 -4.42 -12.77 -11.08
CA LYS A 108 -3.82 -12.92 -12.42
C LYS A 108 -2.33 -13.25 -12.37
N VAL A 109 -1.84 -13.63 -11.19
CA VAL A 109 -0.46 -14.10 -11.01
C VAL A 109 -0.36 -15.51 -11.54
N LEU A 110 0.61 -15.72 -12.42
CA LEU A 110 0.77 -16.98 -13.10
C LEU A 110 1.33 -18.06 -12.13
N PRO A 111 0.87 -19.33 -12.22
CA PRO A 111 1.32 -20.42 -11.35
C PRO A 111 2.84 -20.66 -11.37
N GLU A 112 3.55 -20.22 -12.41
CA GLU A 112 4.99 -20.39 -12.56
C GLU A 112 5.82 -19.40 -11.74
N LEU A 113 5.19 -18.57 -10.90
CA LEU A 113 5.83 -17.59 -10.02
C LEU A 113 5.72 -18.00 -8.53
N PRO A 114 6.41 -19.08 -8.08
CA PRO A 114 6.19 -19.66 -6.75
C PRO A 114 6.43 -18.65 -5.61
N ALA A 115 7.49 -17.84 -5.68
CA ALA A 115 7.74 -16.82 -4.66
C ALA A 115 6.64 -15.74 -4.60
N THR A 116 6.01 -15.41 -5.74
CA THR A 116 4.90 -14.45 -5.78
C THR A 116 3.61 -15.08 -5.29
N ALA A 117 3.36 -16.34 -5.65
CA ALA A 117 2.23 -17.10 -5.16
C ALA A 117 2.29 -17.25 -3.62
N ASP A 118 3.43 -17.66 -3.06
CA ASP A 118 3.63 -17.79 -1.62
C ASP A 118 3.48 -16.43 -0.91
N TRP A 119 4.05 -15.37 -1.50
CA TRP A 119 3.92 -14.01 -1.00
C TRP A 119 2.46 -13.56 -0.88
N LEU A 120 1.64 -13.85 -1.89
CA LEU A 120 0.23 -13.47 -1.92
C LEU A 120 -0.65 -14.42 -1.11
N ALA A 121 -0.34 -15.71 -1.06
CA ALA A 121 -1.04 -16.69 -0.24
C ALA A 121 -0.94 -16.37 1.25
N GLY A 122 0.18 -15.78 1.68
CA GLY A 122 0.35 -15.26 3.04
C GLY A 122 -0.74 -14.27 3.48
N GLN A 123 -1.46 -13.61 2.55
CA GLN A 123 -2.60 -12.73 2.87
C GLN A 123 -3.79 -13.48 3.50
N VAL A 124 -3.98 -14.76 3.15
CA VAL A 124 -5.04 -15.63 3.71
C VAL A 124 -4.67 -16.08 5.13
N ALA A 125 -3.39 -16.40 5.35
CA ALA A 125 -2.86 -16.80 6.65
C ALA A 125 -2.88 -15.66 7.70
N ASP A 126 -2.86 -14.40 7.24
CA ASP A 126 -3.00 -13.19 8.08
C ASP A 126 -4.48 -12.90 8.50
N GLY A 127 -5.41 -13.83 8.22
CA GLY A 127 -6.79 -13.81 8.75
C GLY A 127 -7.90 -13.53 7.73
N VAL A 128 -7.62 -13.50 6.43
CA VAL A 128 -8.68 -13.43 5.39
C VAL A 128 -9.28 -14.83 5.23
N PRO A 129 -10.58 -15.06 5.51
CA PRO A 129 -11.16 -16.37 5.28
C PRO A 129 -11.16 -16.67 3.77
N GLU A 130 -10.85 -17.92 3.41
CA GLU A 130 -10.57 -18.39 2.04
C GLU A 130 -11.70 -18.05 1.03
N ASP A 131 -12.94 -17.97 1.53
CA ASP A 131 -14.14 -17.58 0.79
C ASP A 131 -14.18 -16.08 0.42
N ALA A 132 -13.54 -15.20 1.19
CA ALA A 132 -13.45 -13.77 0.90
C ALA A 132 -12.49 -13.47 -0.25
N LEU A 133 -11.44 -14.29 -0.44
CA LEU A 133 -10.50 -14.19 -1.56
C LEU A 133 -11.10 -14.75 -2.86
N ALA A 134 -11.85 -15.86 -2.77
CA ALA A 134 -12.59 -16.43 -3.89
C ALA A 134 -13.77 -15.52 -4.34
N ALA A 135 -14.47 -14.87 -3.41
CA ALA A 135 -15.57 -13.92 -3.70
C ALA A 135 -15.10 -12.57 -4.29
N THR A 136 -13.81 -12.22 -4.18
CA THR A 136 -13.24 -11.08 -4.90
C THR A 136 -13.03 -11.32 -6.39
N ILE A 137 -13.06 -12.59 -6.83
CA ILE A 137 -12.73 -12.98 -8.20
C ILE A 137 -14.00 -13.24 -9.04
N ASP A 138 -15.17 -13.53 -8.44
CA ASP A 138 -16.41 -13.70 -9.21
C ASP A 138 -17.68 -13.12 -8.54
N ARG A 139 -18.34 -12.25 -9.30
CA ARG A 139 -19.73 -11.72 -9.27
C ARG A 139 -20.58 -11.80 -7.99
N ALA A 140 -21.02 -10.60 -7.55
CA ALA A 140 -22.24 -10.27 -6.77
C ALA A 140 -22.13 -10.23 -5.20
N PRO A 141 -22.98 -9.44 -4.50
CA PRO A 141 -22.62 -8.74 -3.26
C PRO A 141 -22.87 -9.54 -1.96
N LEU A 142 -21.93 -9.49 -1.02
CA LEU A 142 -22.16 -9.91 0.38
C LEU A 142 -22.54 -8.73 1.33
N PRO A 143 -23.49 -8.92 2.29
CA PRO A 143 -24.02 -7.89 3.20
C PRO A 143 -23.25 -7.71 4.54
N LEU A 144 -23.24 -6.47 5.07
CA LEU A 144 -22.18 -5.76 5.83
C LEU A 144 -22.63 -5.17 7.18
N GLN A 145 -21.87 -5.36 8.26
CA GLN A 145 -21.74 -4.46 9.44
C GLN A 145 -20.36 -4.66 10.11
N SER A 146 -19.69 -3.59 10.56
CA SER A 146 -18.40 -3.64 11.26
C SER A 146 -18.51 -3.04 12.67
N ASP A 147 -18.24 -3.85 13.69
CA ASP A 147 -17.87 -3.37 15.03
C ASP A 147 -16.43 -3.82 15.30
N TYR A 148 -15.51 -2.86 15.44
CA TYR A 148 -14.11 -3.11 15.79
C TYR A 148 -14.01 -3.37 17.30
N GLY A 149 -14.28 -4.61 17.72
CA GLY A 149 -14.18 -5.09 19.10
C GLY A 149 -12.95 -5.99 19.36
N PRO A 150 -12.63 -6.28 20.63
CA PRO A 150 -11.44 -7.03 21.05
C PRO A 150 -11.46 -8.55 20.71
N ASP A 151 -12.56 -9.08 20.17
CA ASP A 151 -12.82 -10.53 20.07
C ASP A 151 -12.58 -11.14 18.67
N GLY A 152 -11.83 -10.48 17.79
CA GLY A 152 -11.40 -11.03 16.50
C GLY A 152 -12.25 -10.62 15.29
N VAL A 153 -11.64 -10.77 14.10
CA VAL A 153 -12.10 -10.13 12.86
C VAL A 153 -13.14 -10.97 12.11
N ARG A 154 -14.30 -10.38 11.79
CA ARG A 154 -15.21 -10.86 10.74
C ARG A 154 -15.32 -9.80 9.64
N PHE A 155 -14.93 -10.16 8.42
CA PHE A 155 -14.80 -9.25 7.27
C PHE A 155 -16.10 -9.11 6.47
N VAL A 156 -16.54 -7.87 6.19
CA VAL A 156 -17.41 -7.55 5.05
C VAL A 156 -16.99 -6.20 4.43
N GLY A 157 -17.03 -6.09 3.09
CA GLY A 157 -16.33 -5.05 2.32
C GLY A 157 -16.94 -3.62 2.33
N PRO A 158 -16.11 -2.58 2.13
CA PRO A 158 -16.34 -1.18 2.52
C PRO A 158 -17.40 -0.41 1.69
N ARG A 159 -17.96 0.65 2.29
CA ARG A 159 -18.82 1.65 1.61
C ARG A 159 -17.98 2.62 0.78
N THR A 160 -18.50 3.10 -0.34
CA THR A 160 -17.88 4.13 -1.17
C THR A 160 -18.95 5.01 -1.80
N THR A 161 -18.62 6.28 -2.00
CA THR A 161 -19.47 7.27 -2.71
C THR A 161 -19.12 7.39 -4.19
N VAL A 162 -18.14 6.64 -4.67
CA VAL A 162 -17.57 6.77 -6.02
C VAL A 162 -18.31 5.88 -7.04
N ARG A 163 -18.46 6.39 -8.26
CA ARG A 163 -19.09 5.67 -9.37
C ARG A 163 -18.38 4.34 -9.64
N GLY A 164 -19.14 3.28 -9.89
CA GLY A 164 -18.66 1.93 -10.22
C GLY A 164 -17.89 1.23 -9.09
N ALA A 165 -18.27 1.52 -7.84
CA ALA A 165 -17.87 0.88 -6.58
C ALA A 165 -17.55 -0.62 -6.63
N GLY A 166 -18.29 -1.40 -7.43
CA GLY A 166 -18.06 -2.85 -7.57
C GLY A 166 -16.65 -3.19 -8.03
N ARG A 167 -16.05 -2.36 -8.91
CA ARG A 167 -14.69 -2.59 -9.44
C ARG A 167 -13.59 -2.33 -8.40
N HIS A 168 -13.89 -1.51 -7.39
CA HIS A 168 -12.93 -1.02 -6.39
C HIS A 168 -13.00 -1.75 -5.06
N ARG A 169 -14.10 -2.46 -4.80
CA ARG A 169 -14.41 -3.04 -3.48
C ARG A 169 -13.31 -3.95 -2.95
N ALA A 170 -12.75 -4.80 -3.82
CA ALA A 170 -11.63 -5.69 -3.50
C ALA A 170 -10.40 -4.89 -3.02
N GLY A 171 -10.04 -3.87 -3.79
CA GLY A 171 -8.89 -3.03 -3.50
C GLY A 171 -9.06 -2.18 -2.24
N TYR A 172 -10.26 -1.66 -2.00
CA TYR A 172 -10.57 -0.96 -0.75
C TYR A 172 -10.49 -1.88 0.47
N GLY A 173 -11.07 -3.08 0.38
CA GLY A 173 -10.98 -4.09 1.45
C GLY A 173 -9.52 -4.47 1.74
N HIS A 174 -8.73 -4.64 0.69
CA HIS A 174 -7.30 -4.91 0.81
C HIS A 174 -6.56 -3.80 1.55
N VAL A 175 -6.75 -2.52 1.16
CA VAL A 175 -6.14 -1.38 1.83
C VAL A 175 -6.44 -1.41 3.33
N LEU A 176 -7.70 -1.61 3.72
CA LEU A 176 -8.09 -1.69 5.13
C LEU A 176 -7.43 -2.87 5.86
N HIS A 177 -7.29 -4.02 5.20
CA HIS A 177 -6.60 -5.16 5.77
C HIS A 177 -5.11 -4.85 6.02
N GLN A 178 -4.43 -4.18 5.08
CA GLN A 178 -3.03 -3.77 5.28
C GLN A 178 -2.86 -2.72 6.38
N LEU A 179 -3.84 -1.82 6.56
CA LEU A 179 -3.86 -0.93 7.72
C LEU A 179 -3.97 -1.72 9.04
N GLY A 180 -4.71 -2.82 9.04
CA GLY A 180 -4.78 -3.77 10.16
C GLY A 180 -3.44 -4.44 10.44
N ALA A 181 -2.79 -5.00 9.41
CA ALA A 181 -1.47 -5.61 9.53
C ALA A 181 -0.43 -4.63 10.07
N LEU A 182 -0.40 -3.38 9.58
CA LEU A 182 0.51 -2.35 10.08
C LEU A 182 0.38 -2.10 11.59
N ARG A 183 -0.82 -2.22 12.16
CA ARG A 183 -1.05 -2.02 13.60
C ARG A 183 -0.36 -3.09 14.46
N THR A 184 0.03 -4.23 13.90
CA THR A 184 0.80 -5.24 14.64
C THR A 184 2.28 -4.89 14.74
N HIS A 185 2.79 -3.96 13.91
CA HIS A 185 4.20 -3.56 13.92
C HIS A 185 4.48 -2.67 15.14
N PRO A 186 5.45 -3.00 16.02
CA PRO A 186 5.68 -2.28 17.27
C PRO A 186 5.91 -0.78 17.09
N ALA A 187 6.65 -0.37 16.05
CA ALA A 187 6.88 1.04 15.74
C ALA A 187 5.59 1.81 15.42
N ILE A 188 4.65 1.17 14.73
CA ILE A 188 3.34 1.74 14.40
C ILE A 188 2.43 1.75 15.63
N ALA A 189 2.34 0.61 16.35
CA ALA A 189 1.49 0.48 17.53
C ALA A 189 1.83 1.53 18.60
N ASP A 190 3.11 1.68 18.94
CA ASP A 190 3.58 2.70 19.89
C ASP A 190 3.33 4.12 19.37
N GLY A 191 3.55 4.32 18.06
CA GLY A 191 3.34 5.60 17.40
C GLY A 191 1.88 6.05 17.44
N LEU A 192 0.95 5.13 17.23
CA LEU A 192 -0.50 5.36 17.33
C LEU A 192 -0.91 5.65 18.77
N ALA A 193 -0.46 4.84 19.74
CA ALA A 193 -0.78 5.01 21.15
C ALA A 193 -0.31 6.36 21.71
N THR A 194 0.74 6.93 21.13
CA THR A 194 1.31 8.23 21.53
C THR A 194 0.87 9.41 20.64
N GLY A 195 0.03 9.18 19.63
CA GLY A 195 -0.40 10.21 18.68
C GLY A 195 0.70 10.73 17.74
N ARG A 196 1.84 10.03 17.67
CA ARG A 196 2.98 10.41 16.81
C ARG A 196 2.82 9.91 15.38
N VAL A 197 2.09 8.81 15.19
CA VAL A 197 1.85 8.18 13.89
C VAL A 197 0.36 8.23 13.55
N GLU A 198 0.07 8.47 12.27
CA GLU A 198 -1.25 8.43 11.68
C GLU A 198 -1.24 7.52 10.45
N LEU A 199 -2.27 6.68 10.33
CA LEU A 199 -2.44 5.74 9.22
C LEU A 199 -3.51 6.24 8.24
N HIS A 200 -3.21 6.17 6.94
CA HIS A 200 -4.08 6.63 5.87
C HIS A 200 -4.29 5.51 4.85
N GLY A 201 -5.55 5.21 4.51
CA GLY A 201 -5.88 4.25 3.47
C GLY A 201 -6.26 4.98 2.19
N TRP A 202 -5.39 4.99 1.19
CA TRP A 202 -5.64 5.59 -0.12
C TRP A 202 -5.90 4.54 -1.18
N TYR A 203 -6.54 4.96 -2.27
CA TYR A 203 -6.77 4.10 -3.41
C TYR A 203 -6.82 4.91 -4.70
N TYR A 204 -5.98 4.51 -5.66
CA TYR A 204 -5.81 5.19 -6.94
C TYR A 204 -6.53 4.45 -8.07
N ASP A 205 -7.42 5.14 -8.79
CA ASP A 205 -8.04 4.61 -10.00
C ASP A 205 -7.14 4.90 -11.22
N LEU A 206 -6.59 3.85 -11.84
CA LEU A 206 -5.72 3.98 -13.02
C LEU A 206 -6.46 4.51 -14.25
N THR A 207 -7.76 4.25 -14.35
CA THR A 207 -8.59 4.64 -15.50
C THR A 207 -9.03 6.09 -15.38
N GLU A 208 -9.45 6.50 -14.18
CA GLU A 208 -9.97 7.85 -13.93
C GLU A 208 -8.88 8.84 -13.48
N GLY A 209 -7.73 8.36 -13.00
CA GLY A 209 -6.67 9.19 -12.44
C GLY A 209 -7.03 9.82 -11.09
N SER A 210 -8.11 9.39 -10.46
CA SER A 210 -8.60 9.91 -9.17
C SER A 210 -8.03 9.14 -7.98
N VAL A 211 -7.85 9.83 -6.86
CA VAL A 211 -7.51 9.21 -5.56
C VAL A 211 -8.70 9.30 -4.63
N THR A 212 -8.93 8.24 -3.86
CA THR A 212 -9.88 8.21 -2.75
C THR A 212 -9.16 7.87 -1.46
N THR A 213 -9.69 8.34 -0.33
CA THR A 213 -9.18 8.06 1.02
C THR A 213 -10.26 7.45 1.89
N TYR A 214 -9.87 6.55 2.78
CA TYR A 214 -10.76 6.01 3.81
C TYR A 214 -10.94 7.02 4.94
N ASP A 215 -12.19 7.42 5.16
CA ASP A 215 -12.59 8.23 6.29
C ASP A 215 -13.31 7.34 7.32
N ALA A 216 -12.69 7.19 8.49
CA ALA A 216 -13.20 6.36 9.58
C ALA A 216 -14.45 6.96 10.26
N GLY A 217 -14.66 8.27 10.20
CA GLY A 217 -15.83 8.94 10.76
C GLY A 217 -17.10 8.64 9.98
N VAL A 218 -16.98 8.42 8.66
CA VAL A 218 -18.10 8.00 7.80
C VAL A 218 -18.09 6.51 7.45
N GLY A 219 -16.98 5.82 7.71
CA GLY A 219 -16.80 4.39 7.41
C GLY A 219 -16.81 4.09 5.90
N ALA A 220 -16.24 5.00 5.10
CA ALA A 220 -16.28 4.91 3.64
C ALA A 220 -15.03 5.48 2.97
N PHE A 221 -14.76 5.00 1.75
CA PHE A 221 -13.84 5.70 0.85
C PHE A 221 -14.55 6.90 0.21
N VAL A 222 -13.92 8.06 0.32
CA VAL A 222 -14.37 9.34 -0.23
C VAL A 222 -13.29 9.92 -1.15
N PRO A 223 -13.63 10.81 -2.09
CA PRO A 223 -12.60 11.52 -2.87
C PRO A 223 -11.58 12.21 -1.96
N LEU A 224 -10.30 12.08 -2.30
CA LEU A 224 -9.21 12.78 -1.62
C LEU A 224 -9.10 14.24 -2.11
#